data_AF-A0A355B9D9-F1
#
_entry.id   AF-A0A355B9D9-F1
#
_cell.length_a   1.000
_cell.length_b   1.000
_cell.length_c   1.000
_cell.angle_alpha   90.00
_cell.angle_beta   90.00
_cell.angle_gamma   90.00
#
_symmetry.space_group_name_H-M   'P 1'
#
loop_
_entity.id
_entity.type
_entity.pdbx_description
1 polymer ?
#
loop_
_entity_poly.entity_id
_entity_poly.type
_entity_poly.pdbx_seq_one_letter_code
_entity_poly.pdbx_strand_id
1 'polypeptide(L)'
;QNYKIKIELRNSSGNFLDGRYPSTQINITDPGNSTSFNNNSILVYPNPATDVISIDGLQDASNVDFIVTDILGKNVSKNSSLNNNQIDVSSLTPGIYFLLLNIDNSQEKIKFIKN
;
A
#
# COMPACT_ATOMS: atom_id res chain seq x y z
N GLN A 1 -11.04 -11.27 -14.92
CA GLN A 1 -10.62 -11.44 -16.33
C GLN A 1 -9.63 -12.60 -16.38
N ASN A 2 -9.65 -13.44 -17.42
CA ASN A 2 -8.76 -14.60 -17.49
C ASN A 2 -7.53 -14.27 -18.34
N TYR A 3 -6.34 -14.39 -17.77
CA TYR A 3 -5.08 -14.16 -18.48
C TYR A 3 -4.40 -15.50 -18.80
N LYS A 4 -3.82 -15.61 -20.00
CA LYS A 4 -3.06 -16.79 -20.44
C LYS A 4 -1.62 -16.41 -20.68
N ILE A 5 -0.71 -17.02 -19.93
CA ILE A 5 0.73 -16.90 -20.16
C ILE A 5 1.19 -18.12 -20.96
N LYS A 6 1.91 -17.90 -22.06
CA LYS A 6 2.57 -18.95 -22.84
C LYS A 6 4.07 -18.85 -22.61
N ILE A 7 4.68 -19.93 -22.13
CA ILE A 7 6.14 -20.04 -21.98
C ILE A 7 6.63 -20.97 -23.08
N GLU A 8 7.58 -20.50 -23.89
CA GLU A 8 8.19 -21.26 -24.99
C GLU A 8 9.69 -21.35 -24.76
N LEU A 9 10.25 -22.56 -24.82
CA LEU A 9 11.70 -22.77 -24.76
C LEU A 9 12.25 -22.90 -26.19
N ARG A 10 13.37 -22.23 -26.45
CA ARG A 10 14.09 -22.29 -27.73
C ARG A 10 15.52 -22.76 -27.50
N ASN A 11 16.10 -23.48 -28.45
CA ASN A 11 17.53 -23.74 -28.43
C ASN A 11 18.33 -22.50 -28.87
N SER A 12 19.66 -22.56 -28.75
CA SER A 12 20.59 -21.49 -29.13
C SER A 12 20.53 -21.13 -30.63
N SER A 13 19.97 -22.00 -31.46
CA SER A 13 19.72 -21.75 -32.88
C SER A 13 18.32 -21.16 -33.15
N GLY A 14 17.55 -20.83 -32.11
CA GLY A 14 16.24 -20.18 -32.20
C GLY A 14 15.06 -21.10 -32.49
N ASN A 15 15.30 -22.41 -32.62
CA ASN A 15 14.26 -23.40 -32.86
C ASN A 15 13.48 -23.68 -31.57
N PHE A 16 12.15 -23.75 -31.69
CA PHE A 16 11.29 -24.15 -30.59
C PHE A 16 11.59 -25.58 -30.15
N LEU A 17 11.64 -25.79 -28.83
CA LEU A 17 11.75 -27.11 -28.22
C LEU A 17 10.37 -27.76 -27.98
N ASP A 18 9.31 -27.17 -28.53
CA ASP A 18 7.92 -27.58 -28.33
C ASP A 18 7.69 -29.00 -28.89
N GLY A 19 7.04 -29.85 -28.09
CA GLY A 19 6.74 -31.25 -28.43
C GLY A 19 7.47 -32.35 -27.64
N ARG A 20 8.42 -32.03 -26.75
CA ARG A 20 9.04 -33.04 -25.84
C ARG A 20 8.66 -32.90 -24.36
N TYR A 21 7.98 -31.83 -23.98
CA TYR A 21 7.54 -31.59 -22.61
C TYR A 21 6.06 -31.22 -22.61
N PRO A 22 5.22 -31.83 -21.77
CA PRO A 22 3.80 -31.47 -21.69
C PRO A 22 3.68 -29.99 -21.30
N SER A 23 2.79 -29.25 -21.96
CA SER A 23 2.50 -27.87 -21.60
C SER A 23 1.99 -27.81 -20.15
N THR A 24 2.71 -27.12 -19.28
CA THR A 24 2.18 -26.76 -17.95
C THR A 24 1.28 -25.55 -18.12
N GLN A 25 0.02 -25.68 -17.71
CA GLN A 25 -0.91 -24.56 -17.59
C GLN A 25 -0.87 -24.03 -16.15
N ILE A 26 -0.51 -22.76 -15.99
CA ILE A 26 -0.68 -22.05 -14.72
C ILE A 26 -1.97 -21.22 -14.84
N ASN A 27 -2.98 -21.58 -14.05
CA ASN A 27 -4.21 -20.79 -13.95
C ASN A 27 -4.05 -19.81 -12.78
N ILE A 28 -3.92 -18.53 -13.09
CA ILE A 28 -3.95 -17.46 -12.09
C ILE A 28 -5.38 -16.95 -12.04
N THR A 29 -6.11 -17.35 -10.99
CA THR A 29 -7.45 -16.84 -10.71
C THR A 29 -7.30 -15.67 -9.75
N ASP A 30 -7.64 -14.46 -10.18
CA ASP A 30 -7.90 -13.34 -9.29
C ASP A 30 -9.25 -13.60 -8.59
N PRO A 31 -9.28 -13.83 -7.25
CA PRO A 31 -10.50 -14.19 -6.54
C PRO A 31 -11.48 -13.02 -6.35
N GLY A 32 -11.26 -11.87 -7.00
CA GLY A 32 -12.27 -10.81 -7.06
C GLY A 32 -12.05 -9.72 -6.03
N ASN A 33 -10.86 -9.16 -6.00
CA ASN A 33 -10.71 -7.76 -5.66
C ASN A 33 -10.04 -7.11 -6.86
N SER A 34 -10.79 -6.32 -7.64
CA SER A 34 -10.20 -5.38 -8.59
C SER A 34 -9.30 -4.43 -7.79
N THR A 35 -8.06 -4.82 -7.51
CA THR A 35 -7.00 -3.88 -7.22
C THR A 35 -6.73 -3.23 -8.56
N SER A 36 -7.52 -2.21 -8.90
CA SER A 36 -7.04 -1.16 -9.79
C SER A 36 -5.65 -0.84 -9.28
N PHE A 37 -4.62 -0.99 -10.13
CA PHE A 37 -3.32 -0.39 -9.86
C PHE A 37 -3.53 1.12 -9.99
N ASN A 38 -4.26 1.71 -9.04
CA ASN A 38 -4.33 3.13 -8.84
C ASN A 38 -2.93 3.51 -8.37
N ASN A 39 -2.15 4.10 -9.26
CA ASN A 39 -0.82 4.63 -8.98
C ASN A 39 -0.82 5.80 -7.97
N ASN A 40 -1.93 6.07 -7.28
CA ASN A 40 -2.04 6.96 -6.12
C ASN A 40 -1.98 6.16 -4.82
N SER A 41 -0.99 5.28 -4.67
CA SER A 41 -0.78 4.60 -3.39
C SER A 41 -0.28 5.63 -2.38
N ILE A 42 -1.01 5.82 -1.28
CA ILE A 42 -0.56 6.66 -0.17
C ILE A 42 0.68 6.01 0.47
N LEU A 43 1.76 6.76 0.57
CA LEU A 43 3.01 6.33 1.20
C LEU A 43 3.21 7.08 2.51
N VAL A 44 3.55 6.35 3.57
CA VAL A 44 3.85 6.92 4.89
C VAL A 44 5.28 6.56 5.28
N TYR A 45 6.09 7.58 5.56
CA TYR A 45 7.50 7.41 5.89
C TYR A 45 8.00 8.50 6.86
N PRO A 46 9.05 8.24 7.65
CA PRO A 46 9.71 6.96 7.81
C PRO A 46 8.84 5.96 8.61
N ASN A 47 9.08 4.68 8.38
CA ASN A 47 8.55 3.60 9.21
C ASN A 47 9.69 2.60 9.46
N PRO A 48 10.23 2.48 10.69
CA PRO A 48 9.76 3.13 11.92
C PRO A 48 9.95 4.65 11.98
N ALA A 49 9.06 5.35 12.69
CA ALA A 49 9.03 6.79 12.89
C ALA A 49 9.62 7.20 14.24
N THR A 50 10.29 8.35 14.31
CA THR A 50 10.77 8.94 15.58
C THR A 50 9.85 10.08 16.03
N ASP A 51 9.80 11.17 15.29
CA ASP A 51 9.10 12.38 15.73
C ASP A 51 8.03 12.82 14.74
N VAL A 52 8.26 12.58 13.45
CA VAL A 52 7.37 13.02 12.37
C VAL A 52 7.21 11.89 11.37
N ILE A 53 5.99 11.73 10.86
CA ILE A 53 5.69 10.96 9.65
C ILE A 53 5.26 11.91 8.54
N SER A 54 5.73 11.66 7.33
CA SER A 54 5.37 12.34 6.09
C SER A 54 4.46 11.45 5.26
N ILE A 55 3.55 12.08 4.53
CA ILE A 55 2.56 11.42 3.69
C ILE A 55 2.73 11.89 2.25
N ASP A 56 2.94 10.93 1.35
CA ASP A 56 2.95 11.17 -0.09
C ASP A 56 1.75 10.49 -0.76
N GLY A 57 1.36 10.96 -1.94
CA GLY A 57 0.17 10.52 -2.67
C GLY A 57 -1.09 11.39 -2.45
N LEU A 58 -0.97 12.59 -1.88
CA LEU A 58 -2.09 13.50 -1.58
C LEU A 58 -2.28 14.62 -2.63
N GLN A 59 -1.64 14.53 -3.79
CA GLN A 59 -1.52 15.65 -4.75
C GLN A 59 -2.86 16.15 -5.31
N ASP A 60 -3.86 15.27 -5.40
CA ASP A 60 -5.20 15.59 -5.92
C ASP A 60 -6.27 15.69 -4.81
N ALA A 61 -5.88 15.57 -3.54
CA ALA A 61 -6.83 15.55 -2.43
C ALA A 61 -7.30 16.97 -2.06
N SER A 62 -8.62 17.15 -1.97
CA SER A 62 -9.19 18.45 -1.60
C SER A 62 -9.38 18.60 -0.09
N ASN A 63 -9.79 17.53 0.58
CA ASN A 63 -9.94 17.50 2.04
C ASN A 63 -9.20 16.28 2.59
N VAL A 64 -8.29 16.54 3.55
CA VAL A 64 -7.55 15.48 4.24
C VAL A 64 -7.57 15.70 5.73
N ASP A 65 -8.16 14.74 6.44
CA ASP A 65 -8.13 14.65 7.89
C ASP A 65 -7.46 13.35 8.32
N PHE A 66 -6.87 13.36 9.51
CA PHE A 66 -6.23 12.16 10.04
C PHE A 66 -6.59 11.87 11.50
N ILE A 67 -6.51 10.60 11.85
CA ILE A 67 -6.60 10.10 13.23
C ILE A 67 -5.51 9.06 13.44
N VAL A 68 -4.74 9.18 14.51
CA VAL A 68 -3.81 8.14 14.95
C VAL A 68 -4.47 7.35 16.09
N THR A 69 -4.43 6.03 15.95
CA THR A 69 -4.99 5.08 16.92
C THR A 69 -3.94 4.08 17.39
N ASP A 70 -4.04 3.64 18.63
CA ASP A 70 -3.25 2.50 19.12
C ASP A 70 -3.81 1.15 18.61
N ILE A 71 -3.17 0.04 19.01
CA ILE A 71 -3.60 -1.31 18.61
C ILE A 71 -5.00 -1.69 19.12
N LEU A 72 -5.51 -0.99 20.14
CA LEU A 72 -6.84 -1.20 20.71
C LEU A 72 -7.89 -0.28 20.04
N GLY A 73 -7.48 0.56 19.09
CA GLY A 73 -8.36 1.52 18.40
C GLY A 73 -8.63 2.79 19.20
N LYS A 74 -7.89 3.03 20.30
CA LYS A 74 -8.01 4.28 21.06
C LYS A 74 -7.38 5.41 20.26
N ASN A 75 -8.13 6.50 20.08
CA ASN A 75 -7.60 7.73 19.49
C ASN A 75 -6.51 8.33 20.39
N VAL A 76 -5.32 8.50 19.84
CA VAL A 76 -4.14 9.04 20.56
C VAL A 76 -3.65 10.37 20.00
N SER A 77 -4.11 10.78 18.81
CA SER A 77 -3.89 12.13 18.28
C SER A 77 -5.10 13.04 18.56
N LYS A 78 -4.85 14.35 18.62
CA LYS A 78 -5.92 15.35 18.48
C LYS A 78 -6.19 15.51 16.99
N ASN A 79 -7.44 15.34 16.54
CA ASN A 79 -7.84 15.60 15.15
C ASN A 79 -7.28 16.96 14.71
N SER A 80 -6.41 16.93 13.71
CA SER A 80 -5.77 18.12 13.17
C SER A 80 -5.72 17.94 11.66
N SER A 81 -5.87 19.03 10.91
CA SER A 81 -5.55 19.02 9.48
C SER A 81 -4.05 18.80 9.31
N LEU A 82 -3.65 18.19 8.20
CA LEU A 82 -2.23 18.02 7.88
C LEU A 82 -1.53 19.36 7.75
N ASN A 83 -0.35 19.49 8.36
CA ASN A 83 0.57 20.59 8.11
C ASN A 83 1.67 20.09 7.18
N ASN A 84 1.74 20.62 5.95
CA ASN A 84 2.77 20.23 4.98
C ASN A 84 2.89 18.70 4.78
N ASN A 85 1.74 18.01 4.76
CA ASN A 85 1.64 16.55 4.65
C ASN A 85 2.41 15.78 5.74
N GLN A 86 2.61 16.39 6.91
CA GLN A 86 3.31 15.81 8.04
C GLN A 86 2.41 15.68 9.26
N ILE A 87 2.71 14.68 10.08
CA ILE A 87 2.07 14.43 11.37
C ILE A 87 3.16 14.29 12.42
N ASP A 88 3.06 15.10 13.47
CA ASP A 88 3.89 14.98 14.67
C ASP A 88 3.41 13.78 15.51
N VAL A 89 4.32 12.83 15.71
CA VAL A 89 4.15 11.61 16.51
C VAL A 89 5.14 11.55 17.68
N SER A 90 5.87 12.63 17.94
CA SER A 90 6.93 12.69 18.99
C SER A 90 6.39 12.41 20.39
N SER A 91 5.13 12.78 20.66
CA SER A 91 4.46 12.55 21.94
C SER A 91 3.98 11.11 22.16
N LEU A 92 4.03 10.27 21.12
CA LEU A 92 3.63 8.86 21.21
C LEU A 92 4.75 8.03 21.84
N THR A 93 4.36 7.08 22.69
CA THR A 93 5.28 6.08 23.21
C THR A 93 5.71 5.10 22.11
N PRO A 94 6.88 4.45 22.23
CA PRO A 94 7.29 3.42 21.28
C PRO A 94 6.26 2.30 21.16
N GLY A 95 5.92 1.89 19.95
CA GLY A 95 4.86 0.89 19.72
C GLY A 95 4.31 0.85 18.30
N ILE A 96 3.24 0.07 18.11
CA ILE A 96 2.53 -0.06 16.84
C ILE A 96 1.29 0.83 16.87
N TYR A 97 1.08 1.57 15.78
CA TYR A 97 -0.05 2.48 15.61
C TYR A 97 -0.68 2.32 14.23
N PHE A 98 -1.92 2.80 14.13
CA PHE A 98 -2.63 2.93 12.86
C PHE A 98 -2.97 4.39 12.60
N LEU A 99 -2.57 4.85 11.42
CA LEU A 99 -2.99 6.11 10.83
C LEU A 99 -4.25 5.86 9.99
N LEU A 100 -5.34 6.53 10.35
CA LEU A 100 -6.56 6.62 9.54
C LEU A 100 -6.53 7.95 8.80
N LEU A 101 -6.46 7.91 7.48
CA LEU A 101 -6.54 9.09 6.61
C LEU A 101 -7.91 9.12 5.96
N ASN A 102 -8.66 10.19 6.21
CA ASN A 102 -9.88 10.48 5.48
C ASN A 102 -9.51 11.44 4.36
N ILE A 103 -9.60 10.96 3.11
CA ILE A 103 -9.25 11.70 1.90
C ILE A 103 -10.52 11.82 1.07
N ASP A 104 -11.08 13.02 1.02
CA ASP A 104 -12.36 13.32 0.40
C ASP A 104 -13.49 12.37 0.90
N ASN A 105 -13.88 11.39 0.08
CA ASN A 105 -14.92 10.40 0.41
C ASN A 105 -14.37 8.99 0.67
N SER A 106 -13.05 8.85 0.82
CA SER A 106 -12.36 7.58 1.03
C SER A 106 -11.61 7.59 2.36
N GLN A 107 -11.44 6.39 2.95
CA GLN A 107 -10.65 6.21 4.16
C GLN A 107 -9.56 5.17 3.92
N GLU A 108 -8.32 5.55 4.20
CA GLU A 108 -7.15 4.67 4.14
C GLU A 108 -6.63 4.38 5.54
N LYS A 109 -6.29 3.11 5.82
CA LYS A 109 -5.74 2.68 7.11
C LYS A 109 -4.32 2.16 6.92
N ILE A 110 -3.37 2.84 7.55
CA ILE A 110 -1.93 2.57 7.37
C ILE A 110 -1.31 2.24 8.73
N LYS A 111 -0.59 1.12 8.81
CA LYS A 111 0.16 0.72 10.01
C LYS A 111 1.54 1.35 9.98
N PHE A 112 1.99 1.91 11.11
CA PHE A 112 3.38 2.33 11.30
C PHE A 112 3.91 1.95 12.69
N ILE A 113 5.23 1.96 12.83
CA ILE A 113 5.94 1.65 14.08
C ILE A 113 6.54 2.96 14.59
N LYS A 114 6.35 3.28 15.86
CA LYS A 114 6.99 4.38 16.58
C LYS A 114 8.17 3.81 17.39
N ASN A 115 9.35 4.41 17.24
CA ASN A 115 10.55 4.10 18.04
C ASN A 115 10.56 4.81 19.40
#